data_AF-X1L6E5-F1
#
_entry.id   AF-X1L6E5-F1
#
_cell.length_a   1.000
_cell.length_b   1.000
_cell.length_c   1.000
_cell.angle_alpha   90.00
_cell.angle_beta   90.00
_cell.angle_gamma   90.00
#
_symmetry.space_group_name_H-M   'P 1'
#
loop_
_entity.id
_entity.type
_entity.pdbx_description
1 polymer ?
#
loop_
_entity_poly.entity_id
_entity_poly.type
_entity_poly.pdbx_seq_one_letter_code
_entity_poly.pdbx_strand_id
1 'polypeptide(L)'
;FGSLMWTNGSYGINHYVYGYNPDPLNQPWSLTYDRDMPWGTIGGTGNDSQVPLLLDCTWAGTFPSMSDIIPPSGDDVWPEQGLGLRIQCEMARVCLDRHGKAINSLFMDMSATGVPLWKLWDLKWHRLWTAQNYSRSDLVDANGVPWL
;
A
#
# COMPACT_ATOMS: atom_id res chain seq x y z
N PHE A 1 2.73 19.89 -16.64
CA PHE A 1 1.84 20.58 -15.67
C PHE A 1 0.50 20.87 -16.35
N GLY A 2 -0.49 20.00 -16.19
CA GLY A 2 -1.82 20.22 -16.77
C GLY A 2 -2.63 18.96 -17.06
N SER A 3 -3.27 18.41 -16.03
CA SER A 3 -4.62 17.81 -16.05
C SER A 3 -4.92 17.21 -14.65
N LEU A 4 -6.09 17.52 -14.10
CA LEU A 4 -6.68 17.05 -12.84
C LEU A 4 -5.78 17.04 -11.57
N MET A 5 -5.90 18.11 -10.80
CA MET A 5 -5.30 18.29 -9.47
C MET A 5 -6.18 17.66 -8.37
N TRP A 6 -6.38 16.34 -8.36
CA TRP A 6 -7.23 15.71 -7.33
C TRP A 6 -6.57 14.46 -6.73
N THR A 7 -6.27 14.57 -5.43
CA THR A 7 -5.55 13.65 -4.55
C THR A 7 -4.08 13.41 -4.86
N ASN A 8 -3.24 14.38 -4.51
CA ASN A 8 -1.83 14.13 -4.22
C ASN A 8 -1.65 14.02 -2.71
N GLY A 9 -1.98 12.85 -2.15
CA GLY A 9 -1.37 12.44 -0.90
C GLY A 9 0.15 12.44 -1.07
N SER A 10 0.85 12.87 -0.02
CA SER A 10 2.30 12.61 0.10
C SER A 10 2.53 11.34 0.91
N TYR A 11 1.69 11.12 1.92
CA TYR A 11 1.72 9.96 2.82
C TYR A 11 0.30 9.47 3.09
N GLY A 12 0.19 8.18 3.37
CA GLY A 12 -1.08 7.55 3.72
C GLY A 12 -0.90 6.40 4.69
N ILE A 13 -1.97 6.08 5.41
CA ILE A 13 -1.99 5.02 6.43
C ILE A 13 -2.27 3.67 5.77
N ASN A 14 -1.60 2.62 6.25
CA ASN A 14 -2.02 1.26 6.00
C ASN A 14 -3.36 1.02 6.73
N HIS A 15 -4.46 0.97 6.01
CA HIS A 15 -5.77 0.90 6.62
C HIS A 15 -6.05 -0.41 7.40
N TYR A 16 -5.25 -1.46 7.22
CA TYR A 16 -5.34 -2.66 8.06
C TYR A 16 -4.89 -2.45 9.50
N VAL A 17 -4.24 -1.32 9.83
CA VAL A 17 -3.90 -1.01 11.22
C VAL A 17 -5.11 -0.57 12.05
N TYR A 18 -6.20 -0.18 11.39
CA TYR A 18 -7.46 0.11 12.08
C TYR A 18 -8.04 -1.16 12.72
N GLY A 19 -8.87 -0.96 13.74
CA GLY A 19 -9.65 -2.03 14.35
C GLY A 19 -10.70 -2.60 13.41
N TYR A 20 -11.02 -3.88 13.59
CA TYR A 20 -12.19 -4.47 12.96
C TYR A 20 -13.46 -3.78 13.48
N ASN A 21 -14.26 -3.22 12.56
CA ASN A 21 -15.60 -2.73 12.87
C ASN A 21 -16.64 -3.63 12.18
N PRO A 22 -17.50 -4.35 12.93
CA PRO A 22 -18.52 -5.21 12.33
C PRO A 22 -19.67 -4.45 11.65
N ASP A 23 -19.79 -3.13 11.85
CA ASP A 23 -20.89 -2.34 11.28
C ASP A 23 -20.62 -1.96 9.81
N PRO A 24 -21.32 -2.56 8.83
CA PRO A 24 -21.07 -2.31 7.41
C PRO A 24 -21.43 -0.88 6.96
N LEU A 25 -22.24 -0.15 7.73
CA LEU A 25 -22.62 1.22 7.42
C LEU A 25 -21.63 2.25 8.00
N ASN A 26 -20.75 1.82 8.90
CA ASN A 26 -19.80 2.67 9.61
C ASN A 26 -18.36 2.11 9.54
N GLN A 27 -17.95 1.57 8.39
CA GLN A 27 -16.56 1.19 8.10
C GLN A 27 -15.86 2.26 7.23
N PRO A 28 -15.66 3.52 7.70
CA PRO A 28 -14.81 4.43 6.97
C PRO A 28 -13.40 3.84 7.00
N TRP A 29 -12.81 3.67 5.82
CA TRP A 29 -11.42 3.23 5.66
C TRP A 29 -11.12 1.73 5.88
N SER A 30 -12.13 0.84 6.02
CA SER A 30 -11.90 -0.62 6.01
C SER A 30 -12.79 -1.30 4.98
N LEU A 31 -12.23 -2.28 4.24
CA LEU A 31 -12.98 -3.08 3.26
C LEU A 31 -13.14 -4.55 3.63
N THR A 32 -12.55 -4.98 4.75
CA THR A 32 -12.59 -6.38 5.15
C THR A 32 -13.76 -6.64 6.10
N TYR A 33 -14.51 -7.70 5.79
CA TYR A 33 -15.48 -8.30 6.70
C TYR A 33 -14.85 -9.40 7.56
N ASP A 34 -13.60 -9.77 7.26
CA ASP A 34 -12.82 -10.74 8.02
C ASP A 34 -12.16 -10.05 9.22
N ARG A 35 -12.59 -10.45 10.41
CA ARG A 35 -12.08 -9.93 11.68
C ARG A 35 -10.60 -10.27 11.91
N ASP A 36 -10.11 -11.32 11.25
CA ASP A 36 -8.76 -11.83 11.49
C ASP A 36 -7.72 -11.15 10.57
N MET A 37 -8.14 -10.32 9.61
CA MET A 37 -7.23 -9.54 8.76
C MET A 37 -6.59 -8.33 9.48
N PRO A 38 -7.35 -7.39 10.07
CA PRO A 38 -6.78 -6.15 10.61
C PRO A 38 -5.88 -6.39 11.82
N TRP A 39 -4.88 -5.53 12.00
CA TRP A 39 -4.01 -5.53 13.18
C TRP A 39 -4.74 -5.03 14.43
N GLY A 40 -5.53 -3.96 14.29
CA GLY A 40 -6.40 -3.40 15.32
C GLY A 40 -5.72 -2.71 16.51
N THR A 41 -4.43 -2.91 16.71
CA THR A 41 -3.60 -2.21 17.70
C THR A 41 -2.23 -1.93 17.12
N ILE A 42 -1.66 -0.77 17.48
CA ILE A 42 -0.27 -0.47 17.15
C ILE A 42 0.64 -1.24 18.11
N GLY A 43 1.53 -2.05 17.55
CA GLY A 43 2.53 -2.81 18.29
C GLY A 43 2.01 -4.13 18.90
N GLY A 44 2.94 -4.95 19.37
CA GLY A 44 2.64 -6.21 20.04
C GLY A 44 2.24 -7.34 19.10
N THR A 45 2.53 -7.20 17.79
CA THR A 45 2.11 -8.18 16.78
C THR A 45 3.16 -9.27 16.51
N GLY A 46 4.34 -9.13 17.11
CA GLY A 46 5.51 -10.00 16.85
C GLY A 46 6.17 -9.77 15.50
N ASN A 47 5.60 -8.91 14.64
CA ASN A 47 6.10 -8.58 13.30
C ASN A 47 6.16 -7.05 13.09
N ASP A 48 6.20 -6.27 14.18
CA ASP A 48 5.98 -4.83 14.16
C ASP A 48 6.94 -4.08 13.21
N SER A 49 8.17 -4.58 13.05
CA SER A 49 9.20 -4.05 12.13
C SER A 49 8.97 -4.36 10.65
N GLN A 50 7.93 -5.14 10.31
CA GLN A 50 7.59 -5.53 8.95
C GLN A 50 6.20 -5.06 8.52
N VAL A 51 5.42 -4.51 9.46
CA VAL A 51 4.09 -3.98 9.19
C VAL A 51 4.18 -2.48 8.90
N PRO A 52 3.87 -2.03 7.68
CA PRO A 52 3.86 -0.61 7.37
C PRO A 52 2.68 0.05 8.12
N LEU A 53 2.97 1.17 8.77
CA LEU A 53 1.99 2.00 9.47
C LEU A 53 1.62 3.23 8.64
N LEU A 54 2.63 3.99 8.21
CA LEU A 54 2.50 5.20 7.39
C LEU A 54 3.59 5.17 6.32
N LEU A 55 3.25 5.47 5.08
CA LEU A 55 4.18 5.40 3.97
C LEU A 55 3.77 6.32 2.82
N ASP A 56 4.66 6.50 1.86
CA ASP A 56 4.38 7.28 0.65
C ASP A 56 3.11 6.74 -0.01
N CYS A 57 2.15 7.63 -0.28
CA CYS A 57 0.84 7.23 -0.79
C CYS A 57 0.21 8.36 -1.61
N THR A 58 -0.46 8.04 -2.72
CA THR A 58 -1.23 9.02 -3.51
C THR A 58 -2.49 9.51 -2.80
N TRP A 59 -2.89 8.89 -1.69
CA TRP A 59 -4.12 9.19 -0.98
C TRP A 59 -3.98 9.07 0.54
N ALA A 60 -5.05 9.37 1.30
CA ALA A 60 -5.03 9.37 2.78
C ALA A 60 -4.63 8.01 3.38
N GLY A 61 -4.74 6.94 2.61
CA GLY A 61 -4.20 5.63 2.92
C GLY A 61 -4.47 4.65 1.79
N THR A 62 -4.22 3.38 2.05
CA THR A 62 -4.41 2.30 1.10
C THR A 62 -4.96 1.08 1.82
N PHE A 63 -5.70 0.24 1.08
CA PHE A 63 -6.17 -1.06 1.55
C PHE A 63 -5.72 -2.16 0.56
N PRO A 64 -4.42 -2.51 0.51
CA PRO A 64 -3.88 -3.44 -0.47
C PRO A 64 -4.51 -4.82 -0.43
N SER A 65 -4.70 -5.42 -1.58
CA SER A 65 -5.10 -6.82 -1.70
C SER A 65 -3.93 -7.69 -2.14
N MET A 66 -3.93 -8.96 -1.72
CA MET A 66 -3.00 -9.97 -2.26
C MET A 66 -3.15 -10.16 -3.78
N SER A 67 -4.32 -9.81 -4.34
CA SER A 67 -4.58 -9.85 -5.79
C SER A 67 -4.11 -8.61 -6.54
N ASP A 68 -3.63 -7.58 -5.84
CA ASP A 68 -3.16 -6.35 -6.48
C ASP A 68 -1.89 -6.64 -7.28
N ILE A 69 -1.92 -6.26 -8.55
CA ILE A 69 -0.80 -6.46 -9.47
C ILE A 69 0.24 -5.35 -9.34
N ILE A 70 1.45 -5.66 -9.79
CA ILE A 70 2.50 -4.66 -9.98
C ILE A 70 2.02 -3.64 -11.04
N PRO A 71 2.00 -2.33 -10.73
CA PRO A 71 1.69 -1.30 -11.71
C PRO A 71 2.67 -1.32 -12.90
N PRO A 72 2.22 -0.98 -14.13
CA PRO A 72 3.08 -0.89 -15.30
C PRO A 72 4.02 0.33 -15.27
N SER A 73 3.92 1.18 -14.26
CA SER A 73 4.77 2.35 -14.02
C SER A 73 4.73 2.72 -12.55
N GLY A 74 5.81 3.32 -12.03
CA GLY A 74 5.84 3.92 -10.69
C GLY A 74 5.19 5.32 -10.62
N ASP A 75 4.57 5.78 -11.71
CA ASP A 75 3.86 7.06 -11.76
C ASP A 75 2.48 6.97 -11.11
N ASP A 76 1.96 8.11 -10.64
CA ASP A 76 0.67 8.21 -9.95
C ASP A 76 -0.56 8.23 -10.88
N VAL A 77 -0.39 7.84 -12.15
CA VAL A 77 -1.45 7.85 -13.17
C VAL A 77 -2.14 6.50 -13.35
N TRP A 78 -1.52 5.40 -12.95
CA TRP A 78 -2.07 4.05 -13.14
C TRP A 78 -2.32 3.33 -11.80
N PRO A 79 -3.47 2.65 -11.63
CA PRO A 79 -4.69 2.86 -12.41
C PRO A 79 -5.20 4.29 -12.19
N GLU A 80 -6.29 4.69 -12.86
CA GLU A 80 -6.92 5.97 -12.55
C GLU A 80 -7.15 6.06 -11.03
N GLN A 81 -6.47 7.00 -10.39
CA GLN A 81 -6.52 7.16 -8.94
C GLN A 81 -7.91 7.68 -8.56
N GLY A 82 -8.65 6.88 -7.82
CA GLY A 82 -9.98 7.24 -7.34
C GLY A 82 -9.97 7.84 -5.93
N LEU A 83 -11.03 8.58 -5.61
CA LEU A 83 -11.43 8.85 -4.24
C LEU A 83 -12.05 7.60 -3.64
N GLY A 84 -11.77 7.34 -2.36
CA GLY A 84 -12.36 6.19 -1.67
C GLY A 84 -11.50 4.94 -1.77
N LEU A 85 -11.97 3.91 -1.09
CA LEU A 85 -11.43 2.56 -1.15
C LEU A 85 -12.02 1.83 -2.37
N ARG A 86 -11.44 0.68 -2.74
CA ARG A 86 -11.88 -0.20 -3.84
C ARG A 86 -11.52 0.33 -5.22
N ILE A 87 -10.39 1.02 -5.33
CA ILE A 87 -9.83 1.25 -6.67
C ILE A 87 -9.32 -0.07 -7.26
N GLN A 88 -9.03 -0.07 -8.57
CA GLN A 88 -8.63 -1.27 -9.28
C GLN A 88 -7.38 -1.96 -8.71
N CYS A 89 -6.45 -1.19 -8.15
CA CYS A 89 -5.23 -1.69 -7.53
C CYS A 89 -4.82 -0.74 -6.39
N GLU A 90 -5.02 -1.15 -5.13
CA GLU A 90 -4.71 -0.31 -3.96
C GLU A 90 -3.20 -0.25 -3.70
N MET A 91 -2.44 -1.28 -4.07
CA MET A 91 -0.96 -1.24 -4.10
C MET A 91 -0.40 -0.15 -5.01
N ALA A 92 -1.11 0.24 -6.06
CA ALA A 92 -0.66 1.32 -6.95
C ALA A 92 -0.61 2.68 -6.24
N ARG A 93 -1.35 2.86 -5.14
CA ARG A 93 -1.27 4.09 -4.34
C ARG A 93 0.09 4.28 -3.68
N VAL A 94 0.80 3.18 -3.39
CA VAL A 94 2.04 3.17 -2.62
C VAL A 94 3.26 2.75 -3.44
N CYS A 95 3.06 2.04 -4.56
CA CYS A 95 4.12 1.65 -5.47
C CYS A 95 4.54 2.82 -6.36
N LEU A 96 5.19 3.82 -5.75
CA LEU A 96 5.52 5.10 -6.37
C LEU A 96 7.02 5.29 -6.55
N ASP A 97 7.48 5.57 -7.77
CA ASP A 97 8.88 5.90 -8.03
C ASP A 97 9.16 7.42 -7.84
N ARG A 98 8.82 7.94 -6.66
CA ARG A 98 9.02 9.36 -6.32
C ARG A 98 10.42 9.65 -5.75
N HIS A 99 11.10 8.64 -5.21
CA HIS A 99 12.36 8.79 -4.49
C HIS A 99 13.52 7.94 -5.04
N GLY A 100 13.46 7.52 -6.31
CA GLY A 100 14.53 6.74 -6.92
C GLY A 100 14.53 5.28 -6.46
N LYS A 101 13.41 4.60 -6.75
CA LYS A 101 13.18 3.14 -6.67
C LYS A 101 12.87 2.58 -5.29
N ALA A 102 12.70 3.44 -4.30
CA ALA A 102 12.23 3.09 -2.97
C ALA A 102 11.25 4.15 -2.45
N ILE A 103 10.43 3.77 -1.47
CA ILE A 103 9.58 4.68 -0.71
C ILE A 103 9.98 4.70 0.75
N ASN A 104 9.63 5.74 1.48
CA ASN A 104 9.82 5.75 2.94
C ASN A 104 8.60 5.13 3.63
N SER A 105 8.85 4.26 4.61
CA SER A 105 7.80 3.69 5.45
C SER A 105 8.18 3.77 6.93
N LEU A 106 7.23 4.23 7.73
CA LEU A 106 7.17 4.05 9.18
C LEU A 106 6.50 2.72 9.48
N PHE A 107 7.11 1.91 10.33
CA PHE A 107 6.63 0.60 10.75
C PHE A 107 5.95 0.67 12.12
N MET A 108 5.23 -0.39 12.51
CA MET A 108 4.53 -0.43 13.80
C MET A 108 5.45 -0.47 15.02
N ASP A 109 6.74 -0.78 14.83
CA ASP A 109 7.77 -0.65 15.87
C ASP A 109 8.35 0.78 15.98
N MET A 110 7.75 1.74 15.25
CA MET A 110 8.17 3.14 15.15
C MET A 110 9.53 3.36 14.45
N SER A 111 10.09 2.33 13.82
CA SER A 111 11.23 2.49 12.92
C SER A 111 10.79 3.10 11.59
N ALA A 112 11.62 3.96 11.01
CA ALA A 112 11.40 4.51 9.68
C ALA A 112 12.55 4.09 8.77
N THR A 113 12.25 3.43 7.66
CA THR A 113 13.25 2.99 6.68
C THR A 113 12.74 3.08 5.25
N GLY A 114 13.66 3.19 4.31
CA GLY A 114 13.37 3.04 2.89
C GLY A 114 13.01 1.59 2.55
N VAL A 115 11.97 1.41 1.74
CA VAL A 115 11.50 0.13 1.22
C VAL A 115 11.59 0.16 -0.30
N PRO A 116 12.39 -0.73 -0.92
CA PRO A 116 12.41 -0.84 -2.38
C PRO A 116 11.04 -1.24 -2.95
N LEU A 117 10.67 -0.72 -4.13
CA LEU A 117 9.33 -0.94 -4.68
C LEU A 117 8.97 -2.43 -4.87
N TRP A 118 9.93 -3.26 -5.29
CA TRP A 118 9.71 -4.70 -5.44
C TRP A 118 9.51 -5.44 -4.10
N LYS A 119 9.87 -4.81 -2.97
CA LYS A 119 9.69 -5.36 -1.63
C LYS A 119 8.36 -4.98 -0.98
N LEU A 120 7.55 -4.14 -1.61
CA LEU A 120 6.26 -3.73 -1.04
C LEU A 120 5.29 -4.91 -0.83
N TRP A 121 5.30 -5.90 -1.71
CA TRP A 121 4.48 -7.11 -1.57
C TRP A 121 5.02 -8.11 -0.55
N ASP A 122 6.22 -7.89 -0.01
CA ASP A 122 6.80 -8.72 1.05
C ASP A 122 6.48 -8.16 2.45
N LEU A 123 5.97 -6.92 2.52
CA LEU A 123 5.55 -6.29 3.77
C LEU A 123 4.31 -6.97 4.35
N LYS A 124 4.18 -6.90 5.68
CA LYS A 124 3.04 -7.49 6.41
C LYS A 124 1.88 -6.50 6.49
N TRP A 125 1.21 -6.26 5.36
CA TRP A 125 0.08 -5.32 5.30
C TRP A 125 -1.04 -5.66 6.28
N HIS A 126 -1.42 -6.94 6.36
CA HIS A 126 -2.41 -7.48 7.29
C HIS A 126 -1.96 -8.81 7.88
N ARG A 127 -2.65 -9.31 8.91
CA ARG A 127 -2.26 -10.53 9.66
C ARG A 127 -2.12 -11.78 8.78
N LEU A 128 -2.99 -11.91 7.79
CA LEU A 128 -3.01 -13.03 6.84
C LEU A 128 -2.08 -12.82 5.62
N TRP A 129 -1.27 -11.76 5.58
CA TRP A 129 -0.49 -11.41 4.38
C TRP A 129 0.72 -12.35 4.22
N THR A 130 0.88 -12.89 3.02
CA THR A 130 2.02 -13.73 2.64
C THR A 130 2.91 -13.00 1.65
N ALA A 131 4.22 -13.11 1.83
CA ALA A 131 5.18 -12.46 0.94
C ALA A 131 5.09 -13.06 -0.47
N GLN A 132 5.06 -12.19 -1.49
CA GLN A 132 4.98 -12.63 -2.89
C GLN A 132 6.37 -12.84 -3.51
N ASN A 133 7.42 -12.30 -2.89
CA ASN A 133 8.83 -12.45 -3.28
C ASN A 133 9.16 -11.93 -4.68
N TYR A 134 8.55 -10.81 -5.08
CA TYR A 134 8.94 -10.15 -6.31
C TYR A 134 10.38 -9.66 -6.30
N SER A 135 10.94 -9.60 -7.49
CA SER A 135 12.27 -9.12 -7.82
C SER A 135 12.17 -7.82 -8.62
N ARG A 136 13.30 -7.11 -8.73
CA ARG A 136 13.34 -5.85 -9.50
C ARG A 136 12.96 -6.05 -10.98
N SER A 137 13.21 -7.22 -11.56
CA SER A 137 12.87 -7.53 -12.96
C SER A 137 11.38 -7.75 -13.20
N ASP A 138 10.58 -7.91 -12.15
CA ASP A 138 9.12 -8.10 -12.29
C ASP A 138 8.38 -6.77 -12.50
N LEU A 139 9.03 -5.64 -12.24
CA LEU A 139 8.47 -4.30 -12.43
C LEU A 139 8.68 -3.86 -13.86
N VAL A 140 7.77 -4.33 -14.72
CA VAL A 140 7.76 -4.10 -16.16
C VAL A 140 6.56 -3.30 -16.60
N ASP A 141 6.71 -2.57 -17.70
CA ASP A 141 5.64 -1.81 -18.32
C ASP A 141 4.70 -2.72 -19.13
N ALA A 142 3.69 -2.14 -19.78
CA ALA A 142 2.74 -2.88 -20.61
C ALA A 142 3.39 -3.62 -21.81
N ASN A 143 4.64 -3.28 -22.16
CA ASN A 143 5.42 -3.93 -23.22
C ASN A 143 6.45 -4.94 -22.67
N GLY A 144 6.52 -5.14 -21.35
CA GLY A 144 7.49 -6.01 -20.70
C GLY A 144 8.87 -5.37 -20.49
N VAL A 145 8.99 -4.05 -20.63
CA VAL A 145 10.25 -3.32 -20.39
C VAL A 145 10.36 -2.95 -18.91
N PRO A 146 11.46 -3.28 -18.21
CA PRO A 146 11.64 -2.87 -16.82
C PRO A 146 11.62 -1.35 -16.67
N TRP A 147 10.80 -0.85 -15.73
CA TRP A 147 10.70 0.59 -15.44
C TRP A 147 11.46 1.03 -14.18
N LEU A 148 12.03 0.07 -13.44
CA LEU A 148 12.94 0.31 -12.30
C LEU A 148 14.41 0.34 -12.69
#